data_AF-A0AA35YDD3-F1
#
_entry.id   AF-A0AA35YDD3-F1
#
_cell.length_a   1.000
_cell.length_b   1.000
_cell.length_c   1.000
_cell.angle_alpha   90.00
_cell.angle_beta   90.00
_cell.angle_gamma   90.00
#
_symmetry.space_group_name_H-M   'P 1'
#
loop_
_entity.id
_entity.type
_entity.pdbx_description
1 polymer ?
#
loop_
_entity_poly.entity_id
_entity_poly.type
_entity_poly.pdbx_seq_one_letter_code
_entity_poly.pdbx_strand_id
1 'polypeptide(L)'
;MDGSSKDDEIRIMEGWLYRIRSNKFGFQYSRKRYYVLQNRLLKSFTSVPISIHNDPVRTAFVNSCSCVMESGKKSIRGKVFFIFTLCGISSNGVSVKLGARNAEEAAKWVEAFRKVSLKMTQNPLSLVSIKDHKAADVSSYWTIFGCHNGLRLFKETRNEDDQNKVVHPAIAAMSVIDGAPEVVFQILMSLGSTRSEWDFCFKKGSVIESIDGQTDIIHKHLNGDWLPWGMKPRDLLLQRYWSREEDGTYVILYHSVLHKKCPPQKSYVRACLKSNVEDT
;
A
#
# COMPACT_ATOMS: atom_id res chain seq x y z
N MET A 1 -2.26 -38.85 33.62
CA MET A 1 -1.21 -39.02 32.60
C MET A 1 -1.91 -39.54 31.37
N ASP A 2 -1.90 -38.92 30.20
CA ASP A 2 -1.26 -37.71 29.71
C ASP A 2 -2.19 -37.26 28.56
N GLY A 3 -2.84 -36.11 28.75
CA GLY A 3 -3.86 -35.56 27.85
C GLY A 3 -3.33 -34.33 27.13
N SER A 4 -2.03 -34.33 26.80
CA SER A 4 -1.37 -33.36 25.93
C SER A 4 -1.85 -33.53 24.47
N SER A 5 -3.15 -33.32 24.23
CA SER A 5 -3.72 -33.45 22.89
C SER A 5 -3.76 -32.09 22.19
N LYS A 6 -2.80 -31.87 21.28
CA LYS A 6 -2.92 -31.03 20.07
C LYS A 6 -3.13 -29.50 20.21
N ASP A 7 -3.21 -28.93 21.41
CA ASP A 7 -3.52 -27.50 21.62
C ASP A 7 -2.34 -26.50 21.50
N ASP A 8 -1.12 -26.99 21.24
CA ASP A 8 0.04 -26.17 20.85
C ASP A 8 -0.01 -25.77 19.36
N GLU A 9 -1.12 -25.16 18.94
CA GLU A 9 -1.20 -24.42 17.66
C GLU A 9 -0.22 -23.23 17.68
N ILE A 10 1.01 -23.53 17.31
CA ILE A 10 2.25 -22.73 17.21
C ILE A 10 2.08 -21.27 17.65
N ARG A 11 2.37 -21.01 18.93
CA ARG A 11 2.69 -19.68 19.44
C ARG A 11 4.03 -19.23 18.84
N ILE A 12 4.02 -18.11 18.10
CA ILE A 12 5.16 -17.67 17.27
C ILE A 12 6.02 -16.66 18.03
N MET A 13 5.37 -15.74 18.75
CA MET A 13 6.05 -14.74 19.55
C MET A 13 5.12 -14.18 20.62
N GLU A 14 5.69 -13.80 21.76
CA GLU A 14 4.98 -13.05 22.79
C GLU A 14 5.90 -12.10 23.55
N GLY A 15 5.32 -11.11 24.21
CA GLY A 15 6.09 -10.09 24.92
C GLY A 15 5.33 -8.81 25.17
N TRP A 16 5.98 -7.89 25.89
CA TRP A 16 5.41 -6.61 26.25
C TRP A 16 5.67 -5.57 25.16
N LEU A 17 4.61 -5.04 24.55
CA LEU A 17 4.72 -3.90 23.63
C LEU A 17 3.92 -2.71 24.12
N TYR A 18 4.31 -1.55 23.59
CA TYR A 18 3.68 -0.27 23.87
C TYR A 18 2.88 0.18 22.67
N ARG A 19 1.56 0.18 22.79
CA ARG A 19 0.71 0.74 21.75
C ARG A 19 0.80 2.27 21.78
N ILE A 20 1.24 2.86 20.69
CA ILE A 20 1.36 4.31 20.55
C ILE A 20 0.09 4.87 19.90
N ARG A 21 -0.48 5.89 20.52
CA ARG A 21 -1.65 6.62 20.02
C ARG A 21 -1.45 8.11 20.21
N SER A 22 -2.15 8.90 19.41
CA SER A 22 -2.29 10.35 19.61
C SER A 22 -3.70 10.66 20.09
N ASN A 23 -3.84 11.66 20.95
CA ASN A 23 -5.16 12.26 21.23
C ASN A 23 -5.54 13.26 20.13
N LYS A 24 -6.76 13.82 20.19
CA LYS A 24 -7.27 14.81 19.22
C LYS A 24 -6.39 16.06 19.11
N PHE A 25 -5.60 16.35 20.14
CA PHE A 25 -4.67 17.48 20.22
C PHE A 25 -3.24 17.12 19.77
N GLY A 26 -3.03 15.94 19.18
CA GLY A 26 -1.73 15.50 18.67
C GLY A 26 -0.75 14.96 19.72
N PHE A 27 -1.06 15.03 21.01
CA PHE A 27 -0.20 14.49 22.06
C PHE A 27 -0.15 12.97 22.02
N GLN A 28 1.06 12.44 21.91
CA GLN A 28 1.31 11.01 21.91
C GLN A 28 1.31 10.45 23.33
N TYR A 29 0.72 9.26 23.47
CA TYR A 29 0.77 8.46 24.68
C TYR A 29 1.00 6.99 24.32
N SER A 30 1.59 6.26 25.26
CA SER A 30 1.85 4.83 25.13
C SER A 30 1.03 4.04 26.14
N ARG A 31 0.49 2.89 25.73
CA ARG A 31 -0.17 1.93 26.61
C ARG A 31 0.54 0.59 26.54
N LYS A 32 1.09 0.14 27.67
CA LYS A 32 1.72 -1.19 27.80
C LYS A 32 0.64 -2.27 27.69
N ARG A 33 0.85 -3.27 26.83
CA ARG A 33 0.00 -4.45 26.68
C ARG A 33 0.88 -5.66 26.42
N TYR A 34 0.45 -6.83 26.86
CA TYR A 34 1.09 -8.08 26.52
C TYR A 34 0.52 -8.54 25.18
N TYR A 35 1.38 -8.84 24.22
CA TYR A 35 0.96 -9.31 22.91
C TYR A 35 1.37 -10.75 22.73
N VAL A 36 0.52 -11.52 22.06
CA VAL A 36 0.79 -12.89 21.65
C VAL A 36 0.46 -12.99 20.17
N LEU A 37 1.45 -13.33 19.37
CA LEU A 37 1.30 -13.71 17.97
C LEU A 37 1.22 -15.24 17.91
N GLN A 38 0.02 -15.75 17.61
CA GLN A 38 -0.26 -17.16 17.54
C GLN A 38 -0.86 -17.47 16.18
N ASN A 39 -0.23 -18.36 15.41
CA ASN A 39 -0.61 -18.66 14.03
C ASN A 39 -0.74 -17.38 13.16
N ARG A 40 -1.97 -16.89 12.94
CA ARG A 40 -2.29 -15.67 12.16
C ARG A 40 -2.92 -14.57 13.01
N LEU A 41 -3.02 -14.76 14.32
CA LEU A 41 -3.74 -13.88 15.23
C LEU A 41 -2.76 -13.14 16.12
N LEU A 42 -2.79 -11.81 16.05
CA LEU A 42 -2.19 -10.93 17.04
C LEU A 42 -3.23 -10.62 18.12
N LYS A 43 -3.06 -11.23 19.29
CA LYS A 43 -3.89 -11.01 20.48
C LYS A 43 -3.18 -10.05 21.43
N SER A 44 -3.94 -9.18 22.09
CA SER A 44 -3.43 -8.22 23.08
C SER A 44 -4.15 -8.33 24.40
N PHE A 45 -3.41 -8.23 25.51
CA PHE A 45 -3.88 -8.45 26.87
C PHE A 45 -3.41 -7.34 27.82
N THR A 46 -4.16 -7.11 28.90
CA THR A 46 -3.76 -6.19 29.98
C THR A 46 -2.63 -6.76 30.84
N SER A 47 -2.60 -8.07 31.02
CA SER A 47 -1.61 -8.85 31.76
C SER A 47 -1.13 -10.06 30.94
N VAL A 48 -0.12 -10.78 31.44
CA VAL A 48 0.30 -12.06 30.84
C VAL A 48 -0.88 -13.05 30.97
N PRO A 49 -1.36 -13.65 29.87
CA PRO A 49 -2.48 -14.59 29.93
C PRO A 49 -2.04 -15.90 30.60
N ILE A 50 -2.83 -16.36 31.57
CA ILE A 50 -2.57 -17.60 32.33
C ILE A 50 -3.03 -18.83 31.52
N SER A 51 -4.04 -18.67 30.65
CA SER A 51 -4.54 -19.70 29.74
C SER A 51 -4.79 -19.14 28.34
N ILE A 52 -4.81 -20.02 27.33
CA ILE A 52 -5.13 -19.69 25.93
C ILE A 52 -6.57 -19.18 25.78
N HIS A 53 -7.45 -19.55 26.72
CA HIS A 53 -8.86 -19.16 26.77
C HIS A 53 -9.12 -17.80 27.43
N ASN A 54 -8.09 -17.12 27.95
CA ASN A 54 -8.29 -15.78 28.47
C ASN A 54 -8.73 -14.85 27.33
N ASP A 55 -9.82 -14.11 27.55
CA ASP A 55 -10.35 -13.21 26.53
C ASP A 55 -9.37 -12.06 26.24
N PRO A 56 -8.92 -11.91 24.97
CA PRO A 56 -8.02 -10.83 24.60
C PRO A 56 -8.76 -9.50 24.56
N VAL A 57 -8.08 -8.44 24.99
CA VAL A 57 -8.56 -7.04 24.88
C VAL A 57 -8.81 -6.65 23.42
N ARG A 58 -7.99 -7.19 22.51
CA ARG A 58 -8.16 -7.05 21.07
C ARG A 58 -7.49 -8.21 20.36
N THR A 59 -8.20 -8.77 19.38
CA THR A 59 -7.66 -9.73 18.41
C THR A 59 -7.62 -9.08 17.04
N ALA A 60 -6.57 -9.38 16.29
CA ALA A 60 -6.33 -8.76 15.01
C ALA A 60 -5.65 -9.78 14.08
N PHE A 61 -6.15 -9.94 12.85
CA PHE A 61 -5.66 -10.95 11.91
C PHE A 61 -4.50 -10.41 11.08
N VAL A 62 -3.38 -11.14 11.08
CA VAL A 62 -2.23 -10.93 10.21
C VAL A 62 -2.46 -11.74 8.94
N ASN A 63 -2.58 -11.08 7.80
CA ASN A 63 -2.73 -11.70 6.47
C ASN A 63 -1.47 -11.51 5.62
N SER A 64 -1.46 -12.07 4.39
CA SER A 64 -0.38 -11.88 3.41
C SER A 64 -0.14 -10.41 3.02
N CYS A 65 -1.14 -9.54 3.22
CA CYS A 65 -1.03 -8.10 2.99
C CYS A 65 -0.51 -7.31 4.21
N SER A 66 -0.29 -7.98 5.34
CA SER A 66 0.19 -7.33 6.56
C SER A 66 1.67 -7.02 6.41
N CYS A 67 2.01 -5.74 6.45
CA CYS A 67 3.39 -5.27 6.38
C CYS A 67 3.80 -4.59 7.69
N VAL A 68 5.08 -4.70 8.01
CA VAL A 68 5.69 -4.02 9.15
C VAL A 68 6.57 -2.91 8.62
N MET A 69 6.19 -1.67 8.92
CA MET A 69 7.03 -0.50 8.65
C MET A 69 7.86 -0.22 9.89
N GLU A 70 9.18 -0.40 9.81
CA GLU A 70 10.07 0.00 10.88
C GLU A 70 10.07 1.53 10.99
N SER A 71 9.89 2.03 12.20
CA SER A 71 9.88 3.46 12.48
C SER A 71 10.92 3.68 13.56
N GLY A 72 11.99 4.39 13.27
CA GLY A 72 13.14 4.51 14.17
C GLY A 72 12.84 4.92 15.63
N LYS A 73 13.90 5.01 16.42
CA LYS A 73 13.86 5.38 17.84
C LYS A 73 13.07 6.69 18.07
N LYS A 74 12.07 6.66 18.96
CA LYS A 74 11.30 7.85 19.38
C LYS A 74 11.23 7.98 20.89
N SER A 75 11.26 9.23 21.38
CA SER A 75 11.00 9.56 22.78
C SER A 75 9.55 10.01 22.95
N ILE A 76 8.80 9.34 23.83
CA ILE A 76 7.40 9.65 24.14
C ILE A 76 7.29 9.78 25.65
N ARG A 77 6.99 11.00 26.13
CA ARG A 77 6.92 11.33 27.57
C ARG A 77 8.18 10.89 28.36
N GLY A 78 9.35 11.20 27.81
CA GLY A 78 10.65 10.87 28.43
C GLY A 78 11.06 9.40 28.34
N LYS A 79 10.26 8.54 27.69
CA LYS A 79 10.58 7.13 27.47
C LYS A 79 10.94 6.88 26.03
N VAL A 80 12.09 6.24 25.82
CA VAL A 80 12.56 5.83 24.51
C VAL A 80 11.89 4.53 24.09
N PHE A 81 11.40 4.47 22.85
CA PHE A 81 10.83 3.29 22.24
C PHE A 81 11.38 3.10 20.82
N PHE A 82 11.55 1.84 20.43
CA PHE A 82 11.83 1.43 19.05
C PHE A 82 10.50 1.12 18.39
N ILE A 83 10.06 1.97 17.46
CA ILE A 83 8.70 1.95 16.94
C ILE A 83 8.62 1.07 15.70
N PHE A 84 7.47 0.44 15.51
CA PHE A 84 7.14 -0.15 14.22
C PHE A 84 5.63 -0.04 14.02
N THR A 85 5.22 0.03 12.77
CA THR A 85 3.83 0.18 12.41
C THR A 85 3.39 -1.06 11.66
N LEU A 86 2.42 -1.77 12.23
CA LEU A 86 1.76 -2.88 11.56
C LEU A 86 0.60 -2.35 10.72
N CYS A 87 0.62 -2.61 9.42
CA CYS A 87 -0.46 -2.25 8.50
C CYS A 87 -1.24 -3.49 8.05
N GLY A 88 -2.47 -3.30 7.57
CA GLY A 88 -3.26 -4.38 6.96
C GLY A 88 -3.91 -5.38 7.92
N ILE A 89 -3.89 -5.12 9.23
CA ILE A 89 -4.48 -6.02 10.23
C ILE A 89 -6.00 -5.83 10.31
N SER A 90 -6.78 -6.92 10.16
CA SER A 90 -8.21 -6.89 9.76
C SER A 90 -9.26 -6.47 10.81
N SER A 91 -8.90 -5.77 11.90
CA SER A 91 -9.92 -5.32 12.88
C SER A 91 -10.34 -3.86 12.68
N ASN A 92 -10.45 -3.39 11.42
CA ASN A 92 -10.93 -2.06 10.91
C ASN A 92 -9.96 -1.37 9.92
N GLY A 93 -8.97 -2.04 9.33
CA GLY A 93 -8.08 -1.44 8.31
C GLY A 93 -7.12 -0.34 8.81
N VAL A 94 -7.12 -0.05 10.12
CA VAL A 94 -6.27 0.96 10.76
C VAL A 94 -4.91 0.39 11.11
N SER A 95 -3.84 1.05 10.67
CA SER A 95 -2.47 0.73 11.04
C SER A 95 -2.25 0.84 12.56
N VAL A 96 -1.53 -0.11 13.15
CA VAL A 96 -1.24 -0.16 14.59
C VAL A 96 0.22 0.18 14.80
N LYS A 97 0.47 1.32 15.46
CA LYS A 97 1.81 1.71 15.88
C LYS A 97 2.15 1.08 17.23
N LEU A 98 3.20 0.26 17.26
CA LEU A 98 3.72 -0.44 18.43
C LEU A 98 5.15 0.02 18.72
N GLY A 99 5.59 -0.17 19.94
CA GLY A 99 6.95 0.16 20.38
C GLY A 99 7.50 -0.87 21.33
N ALA A 100 8.76 -1.25 21.14
CA ALA A 100 9.54 -2.07 22.05
C ALA A 100 10.50 -1.21 22.88
N ARG A 101 11.04 -1.76 23.99
CA ARG A 101 11.98 -1.01 24.85
C ARG A 101 13.40 -0.94 24.29
N ASN A 102 13.77 -1.91 23.47
CA ASN A 102 15.08 -1.99 22.83
C ASN A 102 14.94 -2.43 21.36
N ALA A 103 16.00 -2.22 20.59
CA ALA A 103 16.03 -2.53 19.16
C ALA A 103 15.87 -4.03 18.89
N GLU A 104 16.46 -4.87 19.73
CA GLU A 104 16.45 -6.33 19.58
C GLU A 104 15.04 -6.91 19.70
N GLU A 105 14.27 -6.46 20.71
CA GLU A 105 12.88 -6.84 20.90
C GLU A 105 12.02 -6.36 19.73
N ALA A 106 12.23 -5.13 19.24
CA ALA A 106 11.54 -4.65 18.04
C ALA A 106 11.86 -5.52 16.81
N ALA A 107 13.13 -5.86 16.58
CA ALA A 107 13.57 -6.68 15.47
C ALA A 107 12.97 -8.09 15.53
N LYS A 108 12.96 -8.72 16.71
CA LYS A 108 12.30 -10.03 16.92
C LYS A 108 10.82 -9.97 16.55
N TRP A 109 10.11 -8.91 16.96
CA TRP A 109 8.69 -8.73 16.61
C TRP A 109 8.48 -8.54 15.12
N VAL A 110 9.26 -7.65 14.49
CA VAL A 110 9.19 -7.40 13.05
C VAL A 110 9.43 -8.70 12.26
N GLU A 111 10.44 -9.47 12.65
CA GLU A 111 10.79 -10.73 11.99
C GLU A 111 9.70 -11.79 12.16
N ALA A 112 9.12 -11.91 13.35
CA ALA A 112 8.00 -12.81 13.60
C ALA A 112 6.79 -12.50 12.71
N PHE A 113 6.45 -11.21 12.53
CA PHE A 113 5.37 -10.81 11.62
C PHE A 113 5.72 -11.08 10.15
N ARG A 114 6.96 -10.79 9.71
CA ARG A 114 7.41 -11.11 8.34
C ARG A 114 7.30 -12.60 8.07
N LYS A 115 7.74 -13.45 9.01
CA LYS A 115 7.65 -14.92 8.91
C LYS A 115 6.20 -15.41 8.77
N VAL A 116 5.26 -14.83 9.52
CA VAL A 116 3.83 -15.16 9.40
C VAL A 116 3.27 -14.75 8.04
N SER A 117 3.62 -13.56 7.55
CA SER A 117 3.17 -13.05 6.26
C SER A 117 3.74 -13.88 5.09
N LEU A 118 5.03 -14.23 5.13
CA LEU A 118 5.72 -15.03 4.10
C LEU A 118 5.21 -16.47 4.01
N LYS A 119 4.88 -17.11 5.14
CA LYS A 119 4.26 -18.43 5.14
C LYS A 119 2.91 -18.46 4.41
N MET A 120 2.21 -17.31 4.30
CA MET A 120 0.97 -17.23 3.52
C MET A 120 1.21 -17.08 2.03
N THR A 121 2.31 -16.42 1.62
CA THR A 121 2.66 -16.33 0.20
C THR A 121 3.12 -17.66 -0.39
N GLN A 122 3.63 -18.59 0.43
CA GLN A 122 4.09 -19.92 0.01
C GLN A 122 2.98 -20.98 -0.09
N ASN A 123 1.70 -20.62 0.11
CA ASN A 123 0.59 -21.48 -0.29
C ASN A 123 0.37 -21.36 -1.82
N PRO A 124 0.06 -22.45 -2.56
CA PRO A 124 0.34 -22.54 -4.00
C PRO A 124 -0.55 -21.70 -4.94
N LEU A 125 -1.35 -20.76 -4.43
CA LEU A 125 -2.31 -20.01 -5.24
C LEU A 125 -2.08 -18.50 -5.31
N SER A 126 -0.94 -17.98 -4.81
CA SER A 126 -0.65 -16.53 -4.89
C SER A 126 0.76 -16.17 -5.37
N LEU A 127 1.49 -17.11 -6.00
CA LEU A 127 2.88 -16.92 -6.44
C LEU A 127 3.08 -17.16 -7.95
N VAL A 128 2.14 -16.65 -8.74
CA VAL A 128 2.38 -16.22 -10.14
C VAL A 128 2.05 -14.73 -10.10
N SER A 129 2.91 -13.75 -10.30
CA SER A 129 4.22 -13.66 -10.93
C SER A 129 4.98 -12.54 -10.22
N ILE A 130 6.11 -12.86 -9.58
CA ILE A 130 7.30 -11.99 -9.50
C ILE A 130 8.50 -12.94 -9.50
N LYS A 131 8.72 -13.61 -10.63
CA LYS A 131 10.04 -14.16 -10.95
C LYS A 131 10.72 -13.17 -11.89
N ASP A 132 11.18 -12.07 -11.31
CA ASP A 132 12.28 -11.32 -11.88
C ASP A 132 13.49 -11.43 -10.97
N HIS A 133 14.57 -11.95 -11.55
CA HIS A 133 15.89 -12.09 -10.94
C HIS A 133 16.57 -10.72 -10.78
N LYS A 134 15.91 -9.76 -10.13
CA LYS A 134 16.46 -8.48 -9.66
C LYS A 134 15.85 -8.01 -8.33
N ALA A 135 15.11 -8.87 -7.63
CA ALA A 135 14.44 -8.52 -6.37
C ALA A 135 15.39 -8.16 -5.20
N ALA A 136 16.71 -8.37 -5.34
CA ALA A 136 17.68 -7.99 -4.32
C ALA A 136 18.03 -6.48 -4.32
N ASP A 137 17.76 -5.74 -5.40
CA ASP A 137 18.12 -4.32 -5.53
C ASP A 137 16.91 -3.36 -5.41
N VAL A 138 15.71 -3.83 -5.72
CA VAL A 138 14.47 -3.03 -5.68
C VAL A 138 14.10 -2.52 -4.28
N SER A 139 14.57 -3.18 -3.22
CA SER A 139 14.30 -2.75 -1.84
C SER A 139 15.03 -1.47 -1.43
N SER A 140 16.09 -1.05 -2.15
CA SER A 140 16.84 0.18 -1.86
C SER A 140 16.14 1.42 -2.46
N TYR A 141 15.47 1.25 -3.60
CA TYR A 141 14.90 2.34 -4.40
C TYR A 141 13.47 2.75 -4.00
N TRP A 142 12.75 1.91 -3.26
CA TRP A 142 11.34 2.17 -2.89
C TRP A 142 11.12 2.14 -1.38
N THR A 143 10.43 3.16 -0.87
CA THR A 143 9.96 3.25 0.52
C THR A 143 8.44 3.12 0.58
N ILE A 144 7.92 2.19 1.39
CA ILE A 144 6.49 2.10 1.67
C ILE A 144 6.06 3.30 2.51
N PHE A 145 5.07 4.08 2.05
CA PHE A 145 4.53 5.22 2.79
C PHE A 145 3.06 5.05 3.19
N GLY A 146 2.38 4.02 2.70
CA GLY A 146 1.00 3.74 3.07
C GLY A 146 0.57 2.32 2.76
N CYS A 147 -0.42 1.84 3.50
CA CYS A 147 -1.15 0.63 3.15
C CYS A 147 -2.60 0.74 3.63
N HIS A 148 -3.56 0.48 2.74
CA HIS A 148 -4.99 0.64 3.00
C HIS A 148 -5.78 -0.46 2.29
N ASN A 149 -6.54 -1.27 3.05
CA ASN A 149 -7.40 -2.33 2.51
C ASN A 149 -6.73 -3.26 1.47
N GLY A 150 -5.49 -3.68 1.72
CA GLY A 150 -4.74 -4.55 0.80
C GLY A 150 -3.89 -3.80 -0.24
N LEU A 151 -4.17 -2.51 -0.48
CA LEU A 151 -3.33 -1.63 -1.30
C LEU A 151 -2.04 -1.27 -0.54
N ARG A 152 -0.88 -1.47 -1.16
CA ARG A 152 0.43 -1.03 -0.68
C ARG A 152 0.90 0.14 -1.53
N LEU A 153 1.30 1.23 -0.89
CA LEU A 153 1.73 2.48 -1.53
C LEU A 153 3.22 2.68 -1.29
N PHE A 154 3.96 2.85 -2.38
CA PHE A 154 5.41 3.02 -2.42
C PHE A 154 5.73 4.37 -3.02
N LYS A 155 6.77 5.01 -2.49
CA LYS A 155 7.38 6.20 -3.06
C LYS A 155 8.86 5.93 -3.26
N GLU A 156 9.44 6.54 -4.27
CA GLU A 156 10.87 6.50 -4.53
C GLU A 156 11.67 6.98 -3.31
N THR A 157 12.73 6.24 -2.96
CA THR A 157 13.69 6.59 -1.91
C THR A 157 14.59 7.71 -2.45
N ARG A 158 14.72 8.80 -1.69
CA ARG A 158 15.61 9.91 -2.07
C ARG A 158 17.01 9.69 -1.51
N ASN A 159 18.02 9.91 -2.34
CA ASN A 159 19.41 9.99 -1.90
C ASN A 159 19.67 11.32 -1.18
N GLU A 160 20.68 11.38 -0.30
CA GLU A 160 21.00 12.59 0.48
C GLU A 160 21.38 13.79 -0.41
N ASP A 161 21.92 13.55 -1.60
CA ASP A 161 22.28 14.59 -2.58
C ASP A 161 21.07 15.27 -3.27
N ASP A 162 19.88 14.65 -3.23
CA ASP A 162 18.66 15.16 -3.89
C ASP A 162 17.83 16.12 -3.04
N GLN A 163 18.29 16.46 -1.83
CA GLN A 163 17.50 17.29 -0.89
C GLN A 163 17.23 18.72 -1.41
N ASN A 164 18.04 19.21 -2.36
CA ASN A 164 17.93 20.58 -2.90
C ASN A 164 17.09 20.71 -4.19
N LYS A 165 16.58 19.62 -4.77
CA LYS A 165 15.70 19.69 -5.95
C LYS A 165 14.26 19.38 -5.59
N VAL A 166 13.33 20.26 -5.97
CA VAL A 166 11.88 20.01 -5.86
C VAL A 166 11.47 19.01 -6.96
N VAL A 167 11.82 17.74 -6.80
CA VAL A 167 11.39 16.65 -7.67
C VAL A 167 10.25 15.90 -7.00
N HIS A 168 9.13 15.73 -7.71
CA HIS A 168 8.04 14.87 -7.23
C HIS A 168 8.50 13.40 -7.31
N PRO A 169 8.50 12.65 -6.19
CA PRO A 169 8.98 11.27 -6.21
C PRO A 169 8.05 10.41 -7.06
N ALA A 170 8.61 9.40 -7.72
CA ALA A 170 7.79 8.37 -8.34
C ALA A 170 6.94 7.65 -7.28
N ILE A 171 5.72 7.25 -7.67
CA ILE A 171 4.77 6.54 -6.80
C ILE A 171 4.38 5.24 -7.48
N ALA A 172 4.35 4.16 -6.70
CA ALA A 172 3.80 2.88 -7.13
C ALA A 172 2.75 2.40 -6.13
N ALA A 173 1.78 1.64 -6.64
CA ALA A 173 0.73 1.04 -5.82
C ALA A 173 0.53 -0.42 -6.23
N MET A 174 0.40 -1.32 -5.26
CA MET A 174 0.18 -2.76 -5.51
C MET A 174 -0.95 -3.28 -4.65
N SER A 175 -1.88 -4.01 -5.25
CA SER A 175 -2.96 -4.72 -4.55
C SER A 175 -3.24 -6.05 -5.24
N VAL A 176 -3.78 -7.00 -4.48
CA VAL A 176 -4.44 -8.19 -5.05
C VAL A 176 -5.92 -7.84 -5.21
N ILE A 177 -6.47 -8.13 -6.37
CA ILE A 177 -7.88 -7.92 -6.69
C ILE A 177 -8.48 -9.29 -7.02
N ASP A 178 -9.62 -9.60 -6.44
CA ASP A 178 -10.38 -10.80 -6.77
C ASP A 178 -11.19 -10.54 -8.05
N GLY A 179 -10.71 -11.07 -9.18
CA GLY A 179 -11.31 -10.86 -10.49
C GLY A 179 -10.39 -11.29 -11.64
N ALA A 180 -10.99 -11.61 -12.79
CA ALA A 180 -10.23 -11.96 -13.99
C ALA A 180 -9.47 -10.73 -14.52
N PRO A 181 -8.20 -10.87 -14.96
CA PRO A 181 -7.40 -9.77 -15.50
C PRO A 181 -8.10 -9.02 -16.65
N GLU A 182 -8.85 -9.74 -17.49
CA GLU A 182 -9.62 -9.19 -18.61
C GLU A 182 -10.69 -8.20 -18.12
N VAL A 183 -11.37 -8.52 -17.03
CA VAL A 183 -12.42 -7.65 -16.45
C VAL A 183 -11.78 -6.37 -15.91
N VAL A 184 -10.67 -6.50 -15.18
CA VAL A 184 -9.92 -5.35 -14.66
C VAL A 184 -9.41 -4.47 -15.80
N PHE A 185 -8.86 -5.08 -16.84
CA PHE A 185 -8.40 -4.38 -18.04
C PHE A 185 -9.55 -3.58 -18.68
N GLN A 186 -10.71 -4.18 -18.92
CA GLN A 186 -11.86 -3.48 -19.51
C GLN A 186 -12.34 -2.30 -18.66
N ILE A 187 -12.39 -2.47 -17.33
CA ILE A 187 -12.74 -1.39 -16.39
C ILE A 187 -11.72 -0.24 -16.48
N LEU A 188 -10.42 -0.56 -16.53
CA LEU A 188 -9.36 0.45 -16.64
C LEU A 188 -9.32 1.15 -18.00
N MET A 189 -9.73 0.46 -19.07
CA MET A 189 -9.77 1.00 -20.43
C MET A 189 -11.03 1.82 -20.73
N SER A 190 -12.10 1.65 -19.96
CA SER A 190 -13.35 2.40 -20.13
C SER A 190 -13.18 3.91 -19.95
N LEU A 191 -13.79 4.66 -20.87
CA LEU A 191 -13.96 6.12 -20.83
C LEU A 191 -15.44 6.54 -20.70
N GLY A 192 -16.34 5.56 -20.59
CA GLY A 192 -17.79 5.79 -20.52
C GLY A 192 -18.27 6.25 -19.14
N SER A 193 -19.58 6.36 -18.98
CA SER A 193 -20.21 6.79 -17.71
C SER A 193 -19.87 5.89 -16.52
N THR A 194 -19.67 4.59 -16.76
CA THR A 194 -19.29 3.61 -15.72
C THR A 194 -17.93 3.91 -15.10
N ARG A 195 -17.07 4.67 -15.76
CA ARG A 195 -15.78 5.09 -15.20
C ARG A 195 -15.96 6.00 -13.98
N SER A 196 -16.94 6.90 -14.01
CA SER A 196 -17.23 7.82 -12.89
C SER A 196 -17.83 7.14 -11.67
N GLU A 197 -18.28 5.89 -11.76
CA GLU A 197 -18.83 5.14 -10.62
C GLU A 197 -17.76 4.83 -9.56
N TRP A 198 -16.50 4.66 -9.97
CA TRP A 198 -15.40 4.30 -9.08
C TRP A 198 -14.21 5.27 -9.13
N ASP A 199 -13.96 5.89 -10.29
CA ASP A 199 -12.91 6.88 -10.44
C ASP A 199 -13.47 8.25 -10.02
N PHE A 200 -13.39 8.54 -8.72
CA PHE A 200 -13.88 9.80 -8.16
C PHE A 200 -13.34 11.02 -8.91
N CYS A 201 -12.13 10.90 -9.48
CA CYS A 201 -11.47 12.01 -10.13
C CYS A 201 -11.99 12.31 -11.54
N PHE A 202 -12.66 11.33 -12.17
CA PHE A 202 -13.03 11.34 -13.57
C PHE A 202 -14.39 12.00 -13.82
N LYS A 203 -14.40 12.99 -14.73
CA LYS A 203 -15.63 13.68 -15.17
C LYS A 203 -16.19 13.11 -16.47
N LYS A 204 -15.33 13.00 -17.48
CA LYS A 204 -15.66 12.49 -18.82
C LYS A 204 -14.39 12.14 -19.57
N GLY A 205 -14.50 11.28 -20.57
CA GLY A 205 -13.39 10.90 -21.43
C GLY A 205 -13.83 10.65 -22.86
N SER A 206 -12.91 10.81 -23.80
CA SER A 206 -13.14 10.56 -25.21
C SER A 206 -11.86 10.11 -25.91
N VAL A 207 -11.98 9.23 -26.90
CA VAL A 207 -10.91 8.94 -27.85
C VAL A 207 -10.84 10.08 -28.85
N ILE A 208 -9.67 10.69 -28.98
CA ILE A 208 -9.38 11.77 -29.94
C ILE A 208 -8.90 11.19 -31.26
N GLU A 209 -8.08 10.15 -31.19
CA GLU A 209 -7.50 9.48 -32.36
C GLU A 209 -7.13 8.04 -32.00
N SER A 210 -7.46 7.09 -32.87
CA SER A 210 -6.92 5.73 -32.80
C SER A 210 -5.70 5.68 -33.72
N ILE A 211 -4.53 5.42 -33.14
CA ILE A 211 -3.28 5.33 -33.91
C ILE A 211 -3.18 3.95 -34.55
N ASP A 212 -3.45 2.90 -33.76
CA ASP A 212 -3.48 1.51 -34.20
C ASP A 212 -4.44 0.69 -33.30
N GLY A 213 -4.36 -0.65 -33.34
CA GLY A 213 -5.23 -1.53 -32.53
C GLY A 213 -4.90 -1.56 -31.03
N GLN A 214 -3.71 -1.10 -30.64
CA GLN A 214 -3.15 -1.12 -29.28
C GLN A 214 -2.86 0.28 -28.73
N THR A 215 -2.88 1.30 -29.58
CA THR A 215 -2.52 2.68 -29.25
C THR A 215 -3.63 3.66 -29.62
N ASP A 216 -4.05 4.47 -28.66
CA ASP A 216 -4.97 5.58 -28.88
C ASP A 216 -4.52 6.88 -28.19
N ILE A 217 -5.00 8.02 -28.68
CA ILE A 217 -4.90 9.31 -27.99
C ILE A 217 -6.25 9.59 -27.35
N ILE A 218 -6.25 9.76 -26.04
CA ILE A 218 -7.46 9.97 -25.23
C ILE A 218 -7.40 11.31 -24.50
N HIS A 219 -8.57 11.91 -24.32
CA HIS A 219 -8.74 13.12 -23.51
C HIS A 219 -9.59 12.78 -22.29
N LYS A 220 -9.08 13.08 -21.09
CA LYS A 220 -9.81 12.94 -19.83
C LYS A 220 -10.00 14.30 -19.18
N HIS A 221 -11.23 14.62 -18.80
CA HIS A 221 -11.52 15.75 -17.92
C HIS A 221 -11.67 15.24 -16.50
N LEU A 222 -11.06 15.95 -15.55
CA LEU A 222 -11.16 15.65 -14.12
C LEU A 222 -12.15 16.60 -13.44
N ASN A 223 -12.83 16.16 -12.37
CA ASN A 223 -13.65 17.11 -11.60
C ASN A 223 -12.78 18.09 -10.81
N GLY A 224 -13.39 19.20 -10.40
CA GLY A 224 -12.71 20.26 -9.65
C GLY A 224 -12.96 20.20 -8.15
N ASP A 225 -13.87 19.35 -7.70
CA ASP A 225 -14.55 19.49 -6.42
C ASP A 225 -13.64 19.24 -5.21
N TRP A 226 -12.52 18.54 -5.42
CA TRP A 226 -11.47 18.30 -4.41
C TRP A 226 -10.33 19.32 -4.44
N LEU A 227 -10.39 20.33 -5.30
CA LEU A 227 -9.36 21.36 -5.38
C LEU A 227 -9.69 22.54 -4.43
N PRO A 228 -8.66 23.19 -3.85
CA PRO A 228 -8.83 24.46 -3.15
C PRO A 228 -9.57 25.50 -3.99
N TRP A 229 -10.35 26.36 -3.33
CA TRP A 229 -11.14 27.41 -3.98
C TRP A 229 -10.31 28.28 -4.91
N GLY A 230 -10.87 28.57 -6.10
CA GLY A 230 -10.24 29.38 -7.14
C GLY A 230 -9.34 28.61 -8.11
N MET A 231 -9.06 27.32 -7.86
CA MET A 231 -8.29 26.49 -8.80
C MET A 231 -9.18 25.92 -9.91
N LYS A 232 -8.74 26.06 -11.17
CA LYS A 232 -9.40 25.44 -12.31
C LYS A 232 -9.27 23.90 -12.28
N PRO A 233 -10.27 23.15 -12.77
CA PRO A 233 -10.13 21.71 -12.96
C PRO A 233 -9.05 21.37 -13.97
N ARG A 234 -8.58 20.12 -13.97
CA ARG A 234 -7.50 19.65 -14.85
C ARG A 234 -8.04 18.75 -15.94
N ASP A 235 -7.40 18.81 -17.10
CA ASP A 235 -7.59 17.83 -18.17
C ASP A 235 -6.25 17.13 -18.48
N LEU A 236 -6.34 15.91 -19.00
CA LEU A 236 -5.21 15.08 -19.39
C LEU A 236 -5.40 14.66 -20.85
N LEU A 237 -4.39 14.93 -21.69
CA LEU A 237 -4.34 14.43 -23.06
C LEU A 237 -3.21 13.41 -23.13
N LEU A 238 -3.58 12.15 -23.31
CA LEU A 238 -2.69 11.02 -23.12
C LEU A 238 -2.67 10.15 -24.37
N GLN A 239 -1.49 9.78 -24.84
CA GLN A 239 -1.33 8.57 -25.63
C GLN A 239 -1.39 7.39 -24.65
N ARG A 240 -2.29 6.46 -24.91
CA ARG A 240 -2.45 5.23 -24.14
C ARG A 240 -2.12 4.06 -25.04
N TYR A 241 -1.13 3.29 -24.61
CA TYR A 241 -0.72 2.03 -25.23
C TYR A 241 -1.12 0.87 -24.32
N TRP A 242 -1.46 -0.28 -24.90
CA TRP A 242 -1.64 -1.51 -24.14
C TRP A 242 -1.10 -2.74 -24.87
N SER A 243 -0.58 -3.69 -24.10
CA SER A 243 -0.18 -5.03 -24.56
C SER A 243 -0.78 -6.11 -23.68
N ARG A 244 -0.84 -7.33 -24.21
CA ARG A 244 -1.07 -8.55 -23.45
C ARG A 244 0.12 -9.48 -23.67
N GLU A 245 0.80 -9.81 -22.60
CA GLU A 245 1.94 -10.73 -22.60
C GLU A 245 1.46 -12.19 -22.70
N GLU A 246 2.39 -13.10 -23.06
CA GLU A 246 2.08 -14.53 -23.22
C GLU A 246 1.57 -15.19 -21.92
N ASP A 247 2.03 -14.70 -20.77
CA ASP A 247 1.60 -15.18 -19.45
C ASP A 247 0.21 -14.67 -19.03
N GLY A 248 -0.44 -13.87 -19.88
CA GLY A 248 -1.75 -13.29 -19.63
C GLY A 248 -1.73 -11.93 -18.94
N THR A 249 -0.56 -11.36 -18.65
CA THR A 249 -0.42 -10.03 -18.05
C THR A 249 -0.87 -8.95 -19.03
N TYR A 250 -1.66 -7.99 -18.55
CA TYR A 250 -1.99 -6.78 -19.28
C TYR A 250 -1.12 -5.61 -18.82
N VAL A 251 -0.50 -4.91 -19.78
CA VAL A 251 0.26 -3.68 -19.52
C VAL A 251 -0.49 -2.51 -20.15
N ILE A 252 -0.68 -1.42 -19.39
CA ILE A 252 -1.28 -0.18 -19.90
C ILE A 252 -0.33 0.97 -19.57
N LEU A 253 0.14 1.67 -20.60
CA LEU A 253 1.04 2.81 -20.48
C LEU A 253 0.30 4.09 -20.87
N TYR A 254 0.54 5.16 -20.12
CA TYR A 254 0.00 6.49 -20.40
C TYR A 254 1.15 7.48 -20.51
N HIS A 255 1.22 8.20 -21.63
CA HIS A 255 2.18 9.27 -21.85
C HIS A 255 1.44 10.55 -22.24
N SER A 256 1.81 11.69 -21.65
CA SER A 256 1.17 12.98 -21.99
C SER A 256 1.64 13.49 -23.35
N VAL A 257 0.71 13.86 -24.22
CA VAL A 257 1.02 14.30 -25.59
C VAL A 257 0.39 15.65 -25.93
N LEU A 258 0.93 16.29 -26.97
CA LEU A 258 0.32 17.43 -27.63
C LEU A 258 -0.35 16.96 -28.91
N HIS A 259 -1.60 17.39 -29.16
CA HIS A 259 -2.35 16.97 -30.33
C HIS A 259 -3.15 18.11 -30.95
N LYS A 260 -3.05 18.29 -32.27
CA LYS A 260 -3.69 19.42 -32.99
C LYS A 260 -5.22 19.40 -32.87
N LYS A 261 -5.84 18.22 -32.82
CA LYS A 261 -7.30 18.06 -32.65
C LYS A 261 -7.79 18.37 -31.22
N CYS A 262 -6.89 18.50 -30.25
CA CYS A 262 -7.25 18.73 -28.84
C CYS A 262 -6.30 19.75 -28.15
N PRO A 263 -6.34 21.03 -28.57
CA PRO A 263 -5.53 22.08 -27.96
C PRO A 263 -5.99 22.37 -26.50
N PRO A 264 -5.15 23.03 -25.68
CA PRO A 264 -5.51 23.43 -24.32
C PRO A 264 -6.79 24.27 -24.26
N GLN A 265 -7.66 23.99 -23.29
CA GLN A 265 -8.96 24.64 -23.14
C GLN A 265 -8.93 25.69 -22.01
N LYS A 266 -9.51 26.88 -22.21
CA LYS A 266 -9.48 27.98 -21.21
C LYS A 266 -10.08 27.61 -19.84
N SER A 267 -11.06 26.71 -19.82
CA SER A 267 -11.77 26.25 -18.62
C SER A 267 -11.03 25.19 -17.82
N TYR A 268 -9.95 24.63 -18.38
CA TYR A 268 -9.14 23.57 -17.76
C TYR A 268 -7.66 23.97 -17.72
N VAL A 269 -6.91 23.35 -16.82
CA VAL A 269 -5.45 23.38 -16.83
C VAL A 269 -4.95 22.02 -17.33
N ARG A 270 -4.21 21.99 -18.43
CA ARG A 270 -3.63 20.76 -18.98
C ARG A 270 -2.56 20.23 -18.02
N ALA A 271 -2.87 19.12 -17.36
CA ALA A 271 -1.92 18.40 -16.55
C ALA A 271 -1.00 17.53 -17.43
N CYS A 272 0.21 17.28 -16.95
CA CYS A 272 1.21 16.44 -17.60
C CYS A 272 1.62 15.34 -16.62
N LEU A 273 1.48 14.08 -17.04
CA LEU A 273 2.02 12.93 -16.34
C LEU A 273 3.47 12.76 -16.73
N LYS A 274 4.34 12.63 -15.72
CA LYS A 274 5.72 12.22 -15.88
C LYS A 274 5.84 10.77 -15.43
N SER A 275 6.21 9.88 -16.34
CA SER A 275 6.59 8.50 -16.06
C SER A 275 8.10 8.37 -16.23
N ASN A 276 8.77 7.69 -15.29
CA ASN A 276 10.21 7.37 -15.39
C ASN A 276 10.49 6.19 -16.34
N VAL A 277 9.59 5.91 -17.28
CA VAL A 277 9.88 4.98 -18.37
C VAL A 277 10.72 5.78 -19.34
N GLU A 278 12.05 5.69 -19.21
CA GLU A 278 12.97 6.25 -20.19
C GLU A 278 12.60 5.69 -21.56
N ASP A 279 12.51 6.58 -22.55
CA ASP A 279 12.38 6.22 -23.95
C ASP A 279 13.62 5.38 -24.34
N THR A 280 13.48 4.05 -24.28
CA THR A 280 14.44 3.09 -24.84
C THR A 280 14.29 3.01 -26.36
#